data_AF-A0A6G9Y076-F1
#
_entry.id   AF-A0A6G9Y076-F1
#
_cell.length_a   1.000
_cell.length_b   1.000
_cell.length_c   1.000
_cell.angle_alpha   90.00
_cell.angle_beta   90.00
_cell.angle_gamma   90.00
#
_symmetry.space_group_name_H-M   'P 1'
#
loop_
_entity.id
_entity.type
_entity.pdbx_description
1 polymer ?
#
loop_
_entity_poly.entity_id
_entity_poly.type
_entity_poly.pdbx_seq_one_letter_code
_entity_poly.pdbx_strand_id
1 'polypeptide(L)'
;MTTYNKPFKTQIQQLDLLRERGMQITDEAVALQALRNIGYYRLSGYWYIYRDWAQFVSAQGELPEVVVGDHFRPGTTFDRVLRLYEFDRRLRLHVLDAIDRIEVALRVRLGYTLGAGHAFAHLDRAALDEAFTHYDDQNPIASQSLWLSSEHAKWLTGVRRDEDKAKHDFVKHFKAKYGLPLPVWVVTELLTFGSSATLLRGLKQSQRNMIAAGFGIYDEHCDGDGATLTKWIDNLVYLRNTCAHHARLWNHNVVEQLGRLEGTPDLAHAQGTHQRSRIYASLAVLAYLTSQLDPQSTWRTETAAMIRTGLTDVGESYDRIGCPPRWDQEPIWTADYQVPADPLPAEHREILRHFECIGTADVGVIVDRSQNAKRRASAVRYHRARGELLGLLVGNTFRFPTFQFDVAGGCIAPLVAQANVALGAKEDPWRAAAWWSTPTTDADNCAPMNLLLEGKLTRQIINTALIARDVR
;
A
#
# COMPACT_ATOMS: atom_id res chain seq x y z
N MET A 1 18.42 12.56 38.64
CA MET A 1 19.03 13.06 37.39
C MET A 1 20.54 13.02 37.56
N THR A 2 21.24 12.18 36.80
CA THR A 2 22.71 12.19 36.74
C THR A 2 23.16 13.32 35.81
N THR A 3 23.98 14.25 36.30
CA THR A 3 24.52 15.36 35.50
C THR A 3 25.43 14.84 34.39
N TYR A 4 25.24 15.31 33.16
CA TYR A 4 26.06 14.91 32.02
C TYR A 4 27.44 15.58 32.09
N ASN A 5 28.47 14.81 32.46
CA ASN A 5 29.84 15.30 32.65
C ASN A 5 30.86 14.70 31.65
N LYS A 6 30.41 14.12 30.53
CA LYS A 6 31.33 13.50 29.54
C LYS A 6 32.02 14.59 28.70
N PRO A 7 33.36 14.71 28.72
CA PRO A 7 34.07 15.75 27.97
C PRO A 7 34.06 15.46 26.46
N PHE A 8 34.27 16.52 25.67
CA PHE A 8 34.55 16.37 24.24
C PHE A 8 35.78 15.50 24.01
N LYS A 9 35.72 14.63 22.98
CA LYS A 9 36.84 13.79 22.55
C LYS A 9 37.12 14.02 21.07
N THR A 10 38.39 14.27 20.73
CA THR A 10 38.87 14.29 19.34
C THR A 10 38.75 12.90 18.70
N GLN A 11 38.85 12.80 17.37
CA GLN A 11 38.77 11.50 16.69
C GLN A 11 39.90 10.54 17.10
N ILE A 12 41.08 11.07 17.44
CA ILE A 12 42.20 10.28 17.99
C ILE A 12 41.81 9.74 19.37
N GLN A 13 41.32 10.60 20.27
CA GLN A 13 40.86 10.19 21.61
C GLN A 13 39.67 9.21 21.56
N GLN A 14 38.81 9.33 20.55
CA GLN A 14 37.72 8.38 20.30
C GLN A 14 38.27 7.02 19.84
N LEU A 15 39.27 6.99 18.96
CA LEU A 15 39.93 5.77 18.52
C LEU A 15 40.65 5.07 19.68
N ASP A 16 41.39 5.83 20.49
CA ASP A 16 42.08 5.31 21.68
C ASP A 16 41.08 4.71 22.68
N LEU A 17 39.92 5.36 22.88
CA LEU A 17 38.84 4.83 23.71
C LEU A 17 38.29 3.50 23.19
N LEU A 18 38.14 3.35 21.86
CA LEU A 18 37.68 2.08 21.27
C LEU A 18 38.72 0.97 21.51
N ARG A 19 40.01 1.29 21.37
CA ARG A 19 41.12 0.37 21.62
C ARG A 19 41.18 -0.04 23.10
N GLU A 20 41.06 0.91 24.02
CA GLU A 20 40.99 0.70 25.47
C GLU A 20 39.83 -0.23 25.86
N ARG A 21 38.69 -0.09 25.19
CA ARG A 21 37.50 -0.94 25.40
C ARG A 21 37.63 -2.33 24.77
N GLY A 22 38.74 -2.65 24.10
CA GLY A 22 39.00 -3.98 23.54
C GLY A 22 38.66 -4.15 22.06
N MET A 23 38.34 -3.07 21.32
CA MET A 23 38.16 -3.15 19.86
C MET A 23 39.52 -3.19 19.15
N GLN A 24 39.69 -4.17 18.28
CA GLN A 24 40.88 -4.29 17.44
C GLN A 24 40.82 -3.30 16.27
N ILE A 25 41.83 -2.45 16.17
CA ILE A 25 42.00 -1.48 15.07
C ILE A 25 43.08 -2.03 14.14
N THR A 26 42.68 -2.58 12.99
CA THR A 26 43.59 -3.20 12.00
C THR A 26 44.23 -2.16 11.08
N ASP A 27 43.51 -1.09 10.75
CA ASP A 27 43.99 0.04 9.97
C ASP A 27 43.54 1.35 10.64
N GLU A 28 44.50 2.05 11.24
CA GLU A 28 44.25 3.29 11.97
C GLU A 28 43.86 4.45 11.05
N ALA A 29 44.43 4.52 9.85
CA ALA A 29 44.12 5.59 8.90
C ALA A 29 42.66 5.49 8.43
N VAL A 30 42.22 4.28 8.08
CA VAL A 30 40.82 4.01 7.71
C VAL A 30 39.88 4.27 8.88
N ALA A 31 40.23 3.83 10.10
CA ALA A 31 39.39 4.06 11.27
C ALA A 31 39.23 5.55 11.60
N LEU A 32 40.31 6.33 11.56
CA LEU A 32 40.25 7.78 11.75
C LEU A 32 39.42 8.47 10.67
N GLN A 33 39.56 8.07 9.40
CA GLN A 33 38.77 8.63 8.31
C GLN A 33 37.27 8.31 8.48
N ALA A 34 36.94 7.09 8.89
CA ALA A 34 35.57 6.70 9.20
C ALA A 34 34.99 7.51 10.38
N LEU A 35 35.75 7.70 11.46
CA LEU A 35 35.34 8.53 12.60
C LEU A 35 35.14 10.00 12.22
N ARG A 36 35.93 10.53 11.27
CA ARG A 36 35.77 11.90 10.74
C ARG A 36 34.51 12.04 9.87
N ASN A 37 34.26 11.10 8.97
CA ASN A 37 33.24 11.24 7.93
C ASN A 37 31.87 10.64 8.33
N ILE A 38 31.86 9.60 9.15
CA ILE A 38 30.64 8.89 9.58
C ILE A 38 30.26 9.30 11.01
N GLY A 39 31.27 9.46 11.87
CA GLY A 39 31.09 9.88 13.26
C GLY A 39 30.94 8.74 14.25
N TYR A 40 31.52 8.93 15.45
CA TYR A 40 31.51 7.95 16.53
C TYR A 40 30.10 7.52 16.94
N TYR A 41 29.19 8.48 17.13
CA TYR A 41 27.83 8.17 17.59
C TYR A 41 27.06 7.33 16.57
N ARG A 42 27.23 7.61 15.27
CA ARG A 42 26.62 6.82 14.21
C ARG A 42 27.14 5.39 14.19
N LEU A 43 28.46 5.22 14.18
CA LEU A 43 29.10 3.89 14.19
C LEU A 43 28.79 3.12 15.48
N SER A 44 28.45 3.82 16.57
CA SER A 44 28.06 3.19 17.83
C SER A 44 26.81 2.34 17.78
N GLY A 45 25.89 2.67 16.87
CA GLY A 45 24.75 1.80 16.59
C GLY A 45 25.16 0.44 16.01
N TYR A 46 26.32 0.33 15.36
CA TYR A 46 26.74 -0.89 14.66
C TYR A 46 27.65 -1.77 15.50
N TRP A 47 28.44 -1.20 16.41
CA TRP A 47 29.25 -2.01 17.34
C TRP A 47 28.54 -2.36 18.65
N TYR A 48 27.34 -1.83 18.90
CA TYR A 48 26.59 -2.11 20.13
C TYR A 48 26.40 -3.61 20.38
N ILE A 49 26.15 -4.39 19.33
CA ILE A 49 25.95 -5.85 19.40
C ILE A 49 27.22 -6.64 19.76
N TYR A 50 28.40 -6.03 19.59
CA TYR A 50 29.69 -6.66 19.88
C TYR A 50 30.18 -6.38 21.30
N ARG A 51 29.39 -5.66 22.11
CA ARG A 51 29.72 -5.42 23.52
C ARG A 51 29.44 -6.65 24.38
N ASP A 52 30.19 -6.77 25.46
CA ASP A 52 29.93 -7.78 26.48
C ASP A 52 28.63 -7.49 27.22
N TRP A 53 27.94 -8.55 27.62
CA TRP A 53 26.74 -8.49 28.46
C TRP A 53 27.05 -9.06 29.84
N ALA A 54 26.48 -8.46 30.87
CA ALA A 54 26.42 -9.03 32.22
C ALA A 54 24.95 -9.26 32.58
N GLN A 55 24.63 -10.44 33.11
CA GLN A 55 23.31 -10.71 33.70
C GLN A 55 23.37 -10.32 35.17
N PHE A 56 22.52 -9.38 35.58
CA PHE A 56 22.26 -9.12 36.99
C PHE A 56 20.91 -9.73 37.36
N VAL A 57 20.89 -10.56 38.40
CA VAL A 57 19.64 -10.99 39.02
C VAL A 57 19.17 -9.85 39.92
N SER A 58 17.99 -9.31 39.65
CA SER A 58 17.35 -8.32 40.51
C SER A 58 17.15 -8.91 41.91
N ALA A 59 17.49 -8.12 42.95
CA ALA A 59 17.33 -8.52 44.35
C ALA A 59 15.86 -8.81 44.74
N GLN A 60 14.90 -8.45 43.88
CA GLN A 60 13.46 -8.67 44.08
C GLN A 60 12.89 -9.91 43.37
N GLY A 61 13.71 -10.80 42.80
CA GLY A 61 13.21 -12.03 42.15
C GLY A 61 12.55 -11.80 40.79
N GLU A 62 12.77 -10.63 40.19
CA GLU A 62 12.39 -10.35 38.81
C GLU A 62 13.39 -10.96 37.81
N LEU A 63 12.95 -11.13 36.56
CA LEU A 63 13.77 -11.66 35.46
C LEU A 63 15.14 -10.94 35.38
N PRO A 64 16.23 -11.66 35.11
CA PRO A 64 17.57 -11.07 35.09
C PRO A 64 17.64 -9.92 34.09
N GLU A 65 18.06 -8.74 34.55
CA GLU A 65 18.28 -7.57 33.72
C GLU A 65 19.63 -7.73 33.01
N VAL A 66 19.61 -7.68 31.68
CA VAL A 66 20.83 -7.77 30.86
C VAL A 66 21.40 -6.37 30.72
N VAL A 67 22.52 -6.10 31.40
CA VAL A 67 23.24 -4.83 31.28
C VAL A 67 24.36 -4.98 30.25
N VAL A 68 24.34 -4.13 29.22
CA VAL A 68 25.40 -4.08 28.21
C VAL A 68 26.59 -3.28 28.75
N GLY A 69 27.74 -3.93 28.85
CA GLY A 69 28.99 -3.33 29.33
C GLY A 69 29.61 -2.38 28.31
N ASP A 70 30.68 -1.70 28.73
CA ASP A 70 31.42 -0.76 27.87
C ASP A 70 32.52 -1.43 27.04
N HIS A 71 32.91 -2.66 27.40
CA HIS A 71 33.94 -3.46 26.72
C HIS A 71 33.39 -4.29 25.56
N PHE A 72 34.25 -4.55 24.59
CA PHE A 72 33.95 -5.37 23.41
C PHE A 72 34.39 -6.82 23.61
N ARG A 73 33.62 -7.74 23.03
CA ARG A 73 33.96 -9.16 22.97
C ARG A 73 35.29 -9.37 22.27
N PRO A 74 36.09 -10.37 22.70
CA PRO A 74 37.31 -10.76 22.00
C PRO A 74 37.09 -10.99 20.50
N GLY A 75 38.00 -10.47 19.67
CA GLY A 75 37.93 -10.60 18.20
C GLY A 75 37.04 -9.54 17.50
N THR A 76 36.47 -8.58 18.24
CA THR A 76 35.74 -7.45 17.63
C THR A 76 36.72 -6.51 16.92
N THR A 77 36.60 -6.37 15.59
CA THR A 77 37.42 -5.44 14.80
C THR A 77 36.62 -4.23 14.33
N PHE A 78 37.27 -3.06 14.21
CA PHE A 78 36.66 -1.86 13.67
C PHE A 78 36.21 -2.06 12.20
N ASP A 79 37.03 -2.77 11.44
CA ASP A 79 36.77 -3.12 10.04
C ASP A 79 35.48 -3.96 9.86
N ARG A 80 35.19 -4.91 10.77
CA ARG A 80 33.89 -5.61 10.78
C ARG A 80 32.72 -4.66 11.02
N VAL A 81 32.87 -3.69 11.91
CA VAL A 81 31.81 -2.69 12.17
C VAL A 81 31.59 -1.82 10.93
N LEU A 82 32.67 -1.41 10.26
CA LEU A 82 32.59 -0.60 9.06
C LEU A 82 31.93 -1.36 7.89
N ARG A 83 32.25 -2.65 7.71
CA ARG A 83 31.54 -3.52 6.74
C ARG A 83 30.04 -3.61 7.03
N LEU A 84 29.65 -3.75 8.29
CA LEU A 84 28.23 -3.80 8.66
C LEU A 84 27.52 -2.47 8.39
N TYR A 85 28.18 -1.34 8.68
CA TYR A 85 27.68 -0.02 8.32
C TYR A 85 27.47 0.12 6.81
N GLU A 86 28.44 -0.34 6.01
CA GLU A 86 28.38 -0.25 4.56
C GLU A 86 27.31 -1.16 3.95
N PHE A 87 27.15 -2.38 4.47
CA PHE A 87 26.03 -3.25 4.14
C PHE A 87 24.69 -2.54 4.36
N ASP A 88 24.48 -1.99 5.56
CA ASP A 88 23.24 -1.29 5.90
C ASP A 88 23.01 -0.03 5.04
N ARG A 89 24.09 0.67 4.64
CA ARG A 89 24.02 1.79 3.68
C ARG A 89 23.55 1.34 2.31
N ARG A 90 24.11 0.26 1.77
CA ARG A 90 23.70 -0.33 0.49
C ARG A 90 22.28 -0.84 0.55
N LEU A 91 21.88 -1.48 1.65
CA LEU A 91 20.52 -1.96 1.86
C LEU A 91 19.50 -0.82 1.85
N ARG A 92 19.79 0.31 2.50
CA ARG A 92 18.90 1.50 2.43
C ARG A 92 18.69 2.00 1.01
N LEU A 93 19.75 2.08 0.21
CA LEU A 93 19.65 2.54 -1.17
C LEU A 93 18.85 1.55 -2.02
N HIS A 94 19.06 0.25 -1.81
CA HIS A 94 18.34 -0.82 -2.48
C HIS A 94 16.84 -0.81 -2.15
N VAL A 95 16.50 -0.56 -0.89
CA VAL A 95 15.11 -0.40 -0.43
C VAL A 95 14.45 0.84 -1.02
N LEU A 96 15.19 1.96 -1.10
CA LEU A 96 14.67 3.19 -1.72
C LEU A 96 14.38 3.00 -3.21
N ASP A 97 15.20 2.24 -3.94
CA ASP A 97 14.95 1.91 -5.36
C ASP A 97 13.63 1.17 -5.56
N ALA A 98 13.32 0.16 -4.73
CA ALA A 98 12.03 -0.54 -4.80
C ALA A 98 10.85 0.37 -4.43
N ILE A 99 10.99 1.17 -3.38
CA ILE A 99 9.92 2.06 -2.92
C ILE A 99 9.60 3.12 -3.96
N ASP A 100 10.61 3.67 -4.65
CA ASP A 100 10.41 4.68 -5.70
C ASP A 100 9.46 4.17 -6.81
N ARG A 101 9.69 2.94 -7.29
CA ARG A 101 8.82 2.29 -8.29
C ARG A 101 7.38 2.12 -7.79
N ILE A 102 7.22 1.70 -6.53
CA ILE A 102 5.91 1.50 -5.90
C ILE A 102 5.18 2.83 -5.69
N GLU A 103 5.89 3.88 -5.28
CA GLU A 103 5.34 5.23 -5.09
C GLU A 103 4.80 5.79 -6.40
N VAL A 104 5.56 5.67 -7.50
CA VAL A 104 5.11 6.09 -8.84
C VAL A 104 3.88 5.30 -9.28
N ALA A 105 3.90 3.97 -9.13
CA ALA A 105 2.75 3.14 -9.47
C ALA A 105 1.50 3.50 -8.65
N LEU A 106 1.67 3.79 -7.36
CA LEU A 106 0.57 4.22 -6.49
C LEU A 106 -0.03 5.56 -6.97
N ARG A 107 0.80 6.56 -7.32
CA ARG A 107 0.32 7.86 -7.82
C ARG A 107 -0.53 7.71 -9.07
N VAL A 108 -0.07 6.93 -10.05
CA VAL A 108 -0.82 6.64 -11.28
C VAL A 108 -2.16 6.00 -10.95
N ARG A 109 -2.17 5.01 -10.06
CA ARG A 109 -3.40 4.27 -9.69
C ARG A 109 -4.39 5.12 -8.90
N LEU A 110 -3.91 5.99 -8.00
CA LEU A 110 -4.74 6.98 -7.31
C LEU A 110 -5.38 7.94 -8.31
N GLY A 111 -4.57 8.51 -9.21
CA GLY A 111 -5.02 9.49 -10.20
C GLY A 111 -6.02 8.88 -11.18
N TYR A 112 -5.76 7.67 -11.65
CA TYR A 112 -6.65 6.94 -12.55
C TYR A 112 -7.96 6.55 -11.85
N THR A 113 -7.90 5.96 -10.65
CA THR A 113 -9.08 5.49 -9.92
C THR A 113 -10.04 6.63 -9.56
N LEU A 114 -9.52 7.75 -9.06
CA LEU A 114 -10.33 8.93 -8.78
C LEU A 114 -10.78 9.64 -10.07
N GLY A 115 -9.89 9.73 -11.06
CA GLY A 115 -10.14 10.42 -12.33
C GLY A 115 -11.25 9.78 -13.16
N ALA A 116 -11.47 8.47 -13.00
CA ALA A 116 -12.57 7.74 -13.61
C ALA A 116 -13.96 8.26 -13.18
N GLY A 117 -14.09 8.83 -11.98
CA GLY A 117 -15.30 9.53 -11.56
C GLY A 117 -15.42 10.89 -12.24
N HIS A 118 -14.46 11.77 -11.97
CA HIS A 118 -14.27 13.03 -12.71
C HIS A 118 -12.91 13.66 -12.37
N ALA A 119 -12.50 14.65 -13.17
CA ALA A 119 -11.20 15.32 -13.05
C ALA A 119 -10.88 15.89 -11.66
N PHE A 120 -11.91 16.27 -10.89
CA PHE A 120 -11.78 16.94 -9.60
C PHE A 120 -12.26 16.09 -8.42
N ALA A 121 -12.35 14.77 -8.57
CA ALA A 121 -12.89 13.87 -7.55
C ALA A 121 -12.17 13.95 -6.20
N HIS A 122 -10.88 14.30 -6.18
CA HIS A 122 -10.13 14.55 -4.95
C HIS A 122 -10.60 15.77 -4.14
N LEU A 123 -11.41 16.66 -4.72
CA LEU A 123 -12.06 17.80 -4.05
C LEU A 123 -13.50 17.49 -3.62
N ASP A 124 -14.11 16.49 -4.24
CA ASP A 124 -15.51 16.12 -4.01
C ASP A 124 -15.62 15.18 -2.81
N ARG A 125 -16.37 15.60 -1.79
CA ARG A 125 -16.60 14.80 -0.58
C ARG A 125 -17.41 13.53 -0.88
N ALA A 126 -18.32 13.58 -1.86
CA ALA A 126 -19.15 12.43 -2.23
C ALA A 126 -18.34 11.34 -2.96
N ALA A 127 -17.19 11.70 -3.54
CA ALA A 127 -16.28 10.78 -4.21
C ALA A 127 -15.30 10.08 -3.26
N LEU A 128 -15.25 10.50 -1.99
CA LEU A 128 -14.31 10.03 -0.97
C LEU A 128 -15.03 9.30 0.17
N ASP A 129 -14.25 8.69 1.05
CA ASP A 129 -14.76 8.07 2.27
C ASP A 129 -15.32 9.14 3.22
N GLU A 130 -16.51 8.88 3.78
CA GLU A 130 -17.16 9.83 4.69
C GLU A 130 -16.26 10.13 5.89
N ALA A 131 -15.60 9.12 6.48
CA ALA A 131 -14.75 9.32 7.66
C ALA A 131 -13.54 10.22 7.38
N PHE A 132 -13.10 10.32 6.12
CA PHE A 132 -12.00 11.21 5.72
C PHE A 132 -12.44 12.67 5.57
N THR A 133 -13.71 12.88 5.23
CA THR A 133 -14.27 14.21 4.95
C THR A 133 -15.08 14.78 6.12
N HIS A 134 -15.52 13.92 7.05
CA HIS A 134 -16.29 14.23 8.24
C HIS A 134 -15.48 15.01 9.29
N TYR A 135 -16.19 15.75 10.14
CA TYR A 135 -15.65 16.58 11.23
C TYR A 135 -15.99 15.96 12.60
N ASP A 136 -15.10 16.06 13.59
CA ASP A 136 -15.40 15.61 14.95
C ASP A 136 -16.13 16.71 15.73
N ASP A 137 -17.45 16.57 15.85
CA ASP A 137 -18.36 17.50 16.54
C ASP A 137 -18.09 17.65 18.06
N GLN A 138 -17.25 16.81 18.67
CA GLN A 138 -17.13 16.72 20.13
C GLN A 138 -16.09 17.65 20.78
N ASN A 139 -15.36 18.48 20.02
CA ASN A 139 -14.34 19.39 20.59
C ASN A 139 -14.54 20.89 20.20
N PRO A 140 -15.23 21.69 21.04
CA PRO A 140 -15.61 23.07 20.74
C PRO A 140 -14.42 24.04 20.56
N ILE A 141 -13.23 23.75 21.09
CA ILE A 141 -12.08 24.67 21.05
C ILE A 141 -11.45 24.72 19.65
N ALA A 142 -11.61 23.67 18.84
CA ALA A 142 -11.17 23.62 17.45
C ALA A 142 -12.16 24.26 16.45
N SER A 143 -13.33 24.70 16.92
CA SER A 143 -14.50 25.02 16.08
C SER A 143 -14.53 26.42 15.46
N GLN A 144 -13.56 27.30 15.73
CA GLN A 144 -13.59 28.65 15.17
C GLN A 144 -13.27 28.72 13.66
N SER A 145 -13.03 27.59 13.00
CA SER A 145 -12.93 27.51 11.53
C SER A 145 -13.38 26.13 11.01
N LEU A 146 -14.69 25.95 10.82
CA LEU A 146 -15.34 24.65 10.54
C LEU A 146 -14.90 23.92 9.25
N TRP A 147 -14.16 24.54 8.32
CA TRP A 147 -13.64 23.86 7.11
C TRP A 147 -12.15 23.49 7.21
N LEU A 148 -11.49 23.70 8.36
CA LEU A 148 -10.05 23.49 8.55
C LEU A 148 -9.70 22.23 9.39
N SER A 149 -10.69 21.41 9.78
CA SER A 149 -10.50 20.37 10.82
C SER A 149 -10.53 18.91 10.35
N SER A 150 -11.16 18.57 9.20
CA SER A 150 -11.15 17.19 8.70
C SER A 150 -9.79 16.78 8.12
N GLU A 151 -9.50 15.48 8.08
CA GLU A 151 -8.26 14.97 7.47
C GLU A 151 -8.16 15.34 5.99
N HIS A 152 -9.29 15.34 5.27
CA HIS A 152 -9.38 15.84 3.89
C HIS A 152 -8.98 17.31 3.79
N ALA A 153 -9.47 18.19 4.67
CA ALA A 153 -9.12 19.61 4.65
C ALA A 153 -7.63 19.85 4.96
N LYS A 154 -7.06 19.10 5.92
CA LYS A 154 -5.62 19.14 6.22
C LYS A 154 -4.80 18.67 5.03
N TRP A 155 -5.23 17.58 4.39
CA TRP A 155 -4.60 17.05 3.18
C TRP A 155 -4.64 18.07 2.04
N LEU A 156 -5.79 18.69 1.77
CA LEU A 156 -5.94 19.75 0.75
C LEU A 156 -5.05 20.97 1.04
N THR A 157 -4.87 21.33 2.31
CA THR A 157 -3.94 22.40 2.70
C THR A 157 -2.50 22.03 2.35
N GLY A 158 -2.12 20.76 2.55
CA GLY A 158 -0.84 20.21 2.08
C GLY A 158 -0.71 20.28 0.56
N VAL A 159 -1.72 19.84 -0.18
CA VAL A 159 -1.75 19.87 -1.65
C VAL A 159 -1.55 21.30 -2.16
N ARG A 160 -2.31 22.28 -1.65
CA ARG A 160 -2.16 23.69 -2.04
C ARG A 160 -0.73 24.20 -1.82
N ARG A 161 -0.13 23.86 -0.68
CA ARG A 161 1.26 24.24 -0.40
C ARG A 161 2.24 23.61 -1.38
N ASP A 162 2.01 22.36 -1.77
CA ASP A 162 2.86 21.65 -2.73
C ASP A 162 2.66 22.22 -4.14
N GLU A 163 1.43 22.57 -4.53
CA GLU A 163 1.09 23.28 -5.77
C GLU A 163 1.71 24.68 -5.88
N ASP A 164 1.76 25.44 -4.79
CA ASP A 164 2.35 26.78 -4.75
C ASP A 164 3.88 26.72 -4.87
N LYS A 165 4.50 25.68 -4.31
CA LYS A 165 5.94 25.45 -4.40
C LYS A 165 6.38 24.81 -5.72
N ALA A 166 5.46 24.13 -6.42
CA ALA A 166 5.76 23.41 -7.63
C ALA A 166 6.27 24.34 -8.73
N LYS A 167 7.53 24.12 -9.14
CA LYS A 167 8.17 24.86 -10.25
C LYS A 167 8.23 24.05 -11.55
N HIS A 168 7.57 22.89 -11.60
CA HIS A 168 7.57 22.01 -12.77
C HIS A 168 6.87 22.65 -13.96
N ASP A 169 7.42 22.44 -15.16
CA ASP A 169 6.92 23.08 -16.38
C ASP A 169 5.50 22.63 -16.76
N PHE A 170 5.15 21.37 -16.50
CA PHE A 170 3.79 20.87 -16.73
C PHE A 170 2.76 21.59 -15.85
N VAL A 171 3.09 21.91 -14.59
CA VAL A 171 2.21 22.66 -13.68
C VAL A 171 2.05 24.09 -14.16
N LYS A 172 3.15 24.75 -14.53
CA LYS A 172 3.10 26.13 -15.05
C LYS A 172 2.28 26.21 -16.33
N HIS A 173 2.52 25.30 -17.27
CA HIS A 173 1.77 25.21 -18.52
C HIS A 173 0.28 24.97 -18.26
N PHE A 174 -0.06 24.04 -17.36
CA PHE A 174 -1.45 23.76 -17.02
C PHE A 174 -2.13 24.98 -16.38
N LYS A 175 -1.51 25.60 -15.36
CA LYS A 175 -2.07 26.79 -14.70
C LYS A 175 -2.26 27.95 -15.68
N ALA A 176 -1.32 28.16 -16.60
CA ALA A 176 -1.42 29.22 -17.61
C ALA A 176 -2.52 28.95 -18.65
N LYS A 177 -2.73 27.69 -19.04
CA LYS A 177 -3.69 27.32 -20.08
C LYS A 177 -5.12 27.10 -19.56
N TYR A 178 -5.27 26.44 -18.41
CA TYR A 178 -6.54 25.95 -17.89
C TYR A 178 -6.91 26.51 -16.51
N GLY A 179 -5.98 27.17 -15.81
CA GLY A 179 -6.22 27.72 -14.48
C GLY A 179 -6.22 26.66 -13.36
N LEU A 180 -6.90 27.00 -12.26
CA LEU A 180 -7.14 26.15 -11.10
C LEU A 180 -8.64 25.78 -11.01
N PRO A 181 -9.00 24.67 -10.35
CA PRO A 181 -8.12 23.69 -9.69
C PRO A 181 -7.38 22.76 -10.67
N LEU A 182 -6.30 22.13 -10.21
CA LEU A 182 -5.61 21.09 -10.97
C LEU A 182 -6.42 19.78 -10.92
N PRO A 183 -6.47 18.99 -12.01
CA PRO A 183 -7.13 17.70 -12.01
C PRO A 183 -6.33 16.66 -11.22
N VAL A 184 -6.98 15.60 -10.75
CA VAL A 184 -6.40 14.64 -9.80
C VAL A 184 -5.13 13.98 -10.31
N TRP A 185 -5.04 13.64 -11.60
CA TRP A 185 -3.84 13.03 -12.20
C TRP A 185 -2.65 14.00 -12.29
N VAL A 186 -2.88 15.31 -12.26
CA VAL A 186 -1.81 16.31 -12.12
C VAL A 186 -1.44 16.47 -10.65
N VAL A 187 -2.43 16.48 -9.75
CA VAL A 187 -2.21 16.58 -8.30
C VAL A 187 -1.37 15.42 -7.78
N THR A 188 -1.65 14.19 -8.21
CA THR A 188 -0.92 12.99 -7.76
C THR A 188 0.58 13.05 -8.04
N GLU A 189 1.01 13.73 -9.11
CA GLU A 189 2.43 13.92 -9.43
C GLU A 189 3.16 14.86 -8.47
N LEU A 190 2.41 15.68 -7.73
CA LEU A 190 2.94 16.64 -6.75
C LEU A 190 2.98 16.08 -5.34
N LEU A 191 2.24 15.00 -5.08
CA LEU A 191 2.10 14.44 -3.74
C LEU A 191 3.40 13.78 -3.29
N THR A 192 3.79 14.00 -2.03
CA THR A 192 4.77 13.13 -1.37
C THR A 192 4.21 11.72 -1.18
N PHE A 193 5.07 10.72 -0.90
CA PHE A 193 4.60 9.38 -0.58
C PHE A 193 3.58 9.36 0.59
N GLY A 194 3.87 10.12 1.65
CA GLY A 194 2.98 10.26 2.80
C GLY A 194 1.63 10.89 2.43
N SER A 195 1.64 11.94 1.59
CA SER A 195 0.41 12.55 1.08
C SER A 195 -0.39 11.58 0.20
N SER A 196 0.28 10.73 -0.58
CA SER A 196 -0.35 9.68 -1.39
C SER A 196 -0.98 8.59 -0.51
N ALA A 197 -0.29 8.18 0.56
CA ALA A 197 -0.83 7.24 1.55
C ALA A 197 -2.05 7.81 2.29
N THR A 198 -2.03 9.11 2.64
CA THR A 198 -3.20 9.78 3.21
C THR A 198 -4.38 9.80 2.24
N LEU A 199 -4.15 10.10 0.96
CA LEU A 199 -5.21 10.04 -0.04
C LEU A 199 -5.77 8.61 -0.19
N LEU A 200 -4.89 7.60 -0.23
CA LEU A 200 -5.30 6.19 -0.29
C LEU A 200 -6.24 5.80 0.87
N ARG A 201 -5.91 6.22 2.10
CA ARG A 201 -6.80 6.02 3.26
C ARG A 201 -8.15 6.72 3.09
N GLY A 202 -8.15 7.89 2.45
CA GLY A 202 -9.34 8.70 2.22
C GLY A 202 -10.25 8.25 1.08
N LEU A 203 -9.83 7.27 0.28
CA LEU A 203 -10.67 6.68 -0.77
C LEU A 203 -11.74 5.77 -0.18
N LYS A 204 -12.86 5.57 -0.88
CA LYS A 204 -13.88 4.57 -0.52
C LYS A 204 -13.28 3.15 -0.53
N GLN A 205 -13.86 2.23 0.22
CA GLN A 205 -13.41 0.83 0.27
C GLN A 205 -13.32 0.18 -1.12
N SER A 206 -14.32 0.41 -1.98
CA SER A 206 -14.34 -0.09 -3.37
C SER A 206 -13.14 0.41 -4.18
N GLN A 207 -12.81 1.69 -4.08
CA GLN A 207 -11.65 2.30 -4.73
C GLN A 207 -10.33 1.74 -4.19
N ARG A 208 -10.21 1.56 -2.85
CA ARG A 208 -9.02 0.94 -2.24
C ARG A 208 -8.83 -0.49 -2.73
N ASN A 209 -9.92 -1.27 -2.84
CA ASN A 209 -9.89 -2.63 -3.37
C ASN A 209 -9.44 -2.67 -4.83
N MET A 210 -9.93 -1.77 -5.68
CA MET A 210 -9.48 -1.67 -7.08
C MET A 210 -7.97 -1.44 -7.19
N ILE A 211 -7.41 -0.56 -6.37
CA ILE A 211 -5.97 -0.28 -6.35
C ILE A 211 -5.18 -1.48 -5.82
N ALA A 212 -5.68 -2.13 -4.76
CA ALA A 212 -5.06 -3.32 -4.18
C ALA A 212 -5.00 -4.49 -5.17
N ALA A 213 -6.09 -4.73 -5.90
CA ALA A 213 -6.13 -5.74 -6.96
C ALA A 213 -5.07 -5.47 -8.05
N GLY A 214 -4.84 -4.20 -8.40
CA GLY A 214 -3.76 -3.86 -9.32
C GLY A 214 -2.36 -4.21 -8.79
N PHE A 215 -2.16 -4.24 -7.46
CA PHE A 215 -0.90 -4.64 -6.81
C PHE A 215 -0.85 -6.15 -6.56
N GLY A 216 -1.83 -6.91 -7.09
CA GLY A 216 -1.99 -8.33 -6.83
C GLY A 216 -2.34 -8.64 -5.38
N ILE A 217 -2.85 -7.68 -4.60
CA ILE A 217 -3.19 -7.90 -3.20
C ILE A 217 -4.67 -8.26 -3.15
N TYR A 218 -4.95 -9.52 -2.83
CA TYR A 218 -6.31 -10.04 -2.79
C TYR A 218 -6.71 -10.54 -1.41
N ASP A 219 -8.02 -10.57 -1.17
CA ASP A 219 -8.62 -11.24 -0.03
C ASP A 219 -8.97 -12.71 -0.33
N GLU A 220 -9.52 -13.40 0.66
CA GLU A 220 -9.98 -14.79 0.57
C GLU A 220 -11.11 -15.00 -0.46
N HIS A 221 -11.72 -13.92 -0.94
CA HIS A 221 -12.75 -13.93 -1.98
C HIS A 221 -12.19 -13.57 -3.37
N CYS A 222 -10.87 -13.42 -3.49
CA CYS A 222 -10.16 -12.97 -4.69
C CYS A 222 -10.54 -11.55 -5.15
N ASP A 223 -11.13 -10.75 -4.26
CA ASP A 223 -11.30 -9.32 -4.48
C ASP A 223 -10.07 -8.58 -3.98
N GLY A 224 -9.85 -7.36 -4.44
CA GLY A 224 -8.71 -6.58 -3.98
C GLY A 224 -8.82 -6.26 -2.50
N ASP A 225 -7.72 -6.39 -1.75
CA ASP A 225 -7.70 -6.11 -0.31
C ASP A 225 -7.13 -4.72 -0.01
N GLY A 226 -8.02 -3.72 -0.08
CA GLY A 226 -7.68 -2.32 0.17
C GLY A 226 -7.16 -2.05 1.59
N ALA A 227 -7.60 -2.82 2.58
CA ALA A 227 -7.18 -2.64 3.96
C ALA A 227 -5.72 -3.08 4.16
N THR A 228 -5.37 -4.23 3.59
CA THR A 228 -3.99 -4.74 3.59
C THR A 228 -3.06 -3.82 2.82
N LEU A 229 -3.44 -3.40 1.61
CA LEU A 229 -2.66 -2.43 0.83
C LEU A 229 -2.36 -1.17 1.66
N THR A 230 -3.37 -0.61 2.32
CA THR A 230 -3.21 0.61 3.13
C THR A 230 -2.15 0.43 4.21
N LYS A 231 -2.21 -0.69 4.94
CA LYS A 231 -1.21 -1.01 5.98
C LYS A 231 0.19 -1.28 5.41
N TRP A 232 0.28 -1.86 4.22
CA TRP A 232 1.57 -2.06 3.57
C TRP A 232 2.17 -0.73 3.15
N ILE A 233 1.39 0.16 2.53
CA ILE A 233 1.86 1.50 2.16
C ILE A 233 2.29 2.30 3.39
N ASP A 234 1.59 2.20 4.53
CA ASP A 234 2.00 2.86 5.78
C ASP A 234 3.36 2.38 6.28
N ASN A 235 3.57 1.06 6.29
CA ASN A 235 4.88 0.46 6.59
C ASN A 235 5.97 0.94 5.62
N LEU A 236 5.67 1.03 4.32
CA LEU A 236 6.63 1.48 3.31
C LEU A 236 6.95 2.97 3.43
N VAL A 237 5.98 3.82 3.76
CA VAL A 237 6.23 5.25 4.07
C VAL A 237 7.17 5.36 5.27
N TYR A 238 6.93 4.58 6.33
CA TYR A 238 7.82 4.51 7.49
C TYR A 238 9.24 4.07 7.10
N LEU A 239 9.35 3.02 6.29
CA LEU A 239 10.63 2.48 5.84
C LEU A 239 11.40 3.48 4.96
N ARG A 240 10.71 4.12 4.03
CA ARG A 240 11.22 5.19 3.16
C ARG A 240 11.77 6.33 3.99
N ASN A 241 11.02 6.81 4.98
CA ASN A 241 11.46 7.89 5.85
C ASN A 241 12.65 7.48 6.72
N THR A 242 12.65 6.25 7.24
CA THR A 242 13.80 5.66 7.95
C THR A 242 15.06 5.70 7.07
N CYS A 243 14.94 5.30 5.80
CA CYS A 243 16.06 5.34 4.86
C CYS A 243 16.49 6.76 4.48
N ALA A 244 15.53 7.66 4.23
CA ALA A 244 15.77 9.06 3.85
C ALA A 244 16.40 9.89 4.98
N HIS A 245 16.08 9.58 6.24
CA HIS A 245 16.76 10.14 7.42
C HIS A 245 18.07 9.40 7.75
N HIS A 246 18.51 8.51 6.87
CA HIS A 246 19.70 7.68 7.01
C HIS A 246 19.72 6.85 8.29
N ALA A 247 18.58 6.56 8.92
CA ALA A 247 18.50 5.76 10.13
C ALA A 247 18.96 4.31 9.86
N ARG A 248 19.32 3.57 10.91
CA ARG A 248 19.82 2.19 10.77
C ARG A 248 18.65 1.30 10.35
N LEU A 249 18.83 0.47 9.32
CA LEU A 249 17.82 -0.48 8.86
C LEU A 249 18.13 -1.90 9.32
N TRP A 250 19.40 -2.28 9.30
CA TRP A 250 19.91 -3.48 9.94
C TRP A 250 19.53 -3.53 11.43
N ASN A 251 19.04 -4.69 11.87
CA ASN A 251 18.66 -4.93 13.27
C ASN A 251 17.81 -3.79 13.84
N HIS A 252 16.91 -3.27 13.00
CA HIS A 252 15.93 -2.25 13.35
C HIS A 252 14.64 -2.91 13.82
N ASN A 253 13.99 -2.29 14.79
CA ASN A 253 12.65 -2.68 15.22
C ASN A 253 11.65 -1.84 14.46
N VAL A 254 10.88 -2.49 13.59
CA VAL A 254 9.85 -1.84 12.77
C VAL A 254 8.65 -1.52 13.67
N VAL A 255 8.42 -0.22 13.89
CA VAL A 255 7.31 0.27 14.72
C VAL A 255 6.00 0.22 13.96
N GLU A 256 5.99 0.72 12.72
CA GLU A 256 4.82 0.64 11.85
C GLU A 256 4.80 -0.74 11.18
N GLN A 257 4.20 -1.72 11.84
CA GLN A 257 4.19 -3.09 11.36
C GLN A 257 3.24 -3.27 10.17
N LEU A 258 3.59 -4.18 9.26
CA LEU A 258 2.72 -4.58 8.16
C LEU A 258 1.36 -5.08 8.67
N GLY A 259 0.35 -5.04 7.81
CA GLY A 259 -0.96 -5.67 8.05
C GLY A 259 -0.89 -7.21 7.97
N ARG A 260 -2.01 -7.85 7.63
CA ARG A 260 -2.05 -9.29 7.37
C ARG A 260 -1.21 -9.63 6.13
N LEU A 261 -0.60 -10.81 6.12
CA LEU A 261 0.07 -11.39 4.94
C LEU A 261 -0.55 -12.75 4.55
N GLU A 262 -1.55 -13.24 5.29
CA GLU A 262 -2.22 -14.54 5.09
C GLU A 262 -3.02 -14.65 3.80
N GLY A 263 -3.49 -13.53 3.26
CA GLY A 263 -4.14 -13.48 1.95
C GLY A 263 -3.19 -13.62 0.76
N THR A 264 -1.87 -13.67 0.99
CA THR A 264 -0.85 -13.71 -0.07
C THR A 264 0.08 -14.90 0.18
N PRO A 265 -0.14 -16.06 -0.48
CA PRO A 265 0.64 -17.28 -0.26
C PRO A 265 2.16 -17.09 -0.37
N ASP A 266 2.61 -16.25 -1.30
CA ASP A 266 4.05 -15.95 -1.52
C ASP A 266 4.71 -15.23 -0.33
N LEU A 267 3.92 -14.75 0.62
CA LEU A 267 4.39 -14.02 1.82
C LEU A 267 4.16 -14.82 3.11
N ALA A 268 3.76 -16.09 3.02
CA ALA A 268 3.47 -16.91 4.19
C ALA A 268 4.64 -17.00 5.17
N HIS A 269 5.86 -17.11 4.65
CA HIS A 269 7.09 -17.16 5.43
C HIS A 269 7.40 -15.88 6.23
N ALA A 270 6.74 -14.76 5.91
CA ALA A 270 6.97 -13.45 6.54
C ALA A 270 5.93 -13.10 7.63
N GLN A 271 4.98 -13.98 7.93
CA GLN A 271 3.83 -13.68 8.80
C GLN A 271 4.15 -13.60 10.29
N GLY A 272 5.20 -14.28 10.74
CA GLY A 272 5.50 -14.41 12.16
C GLY A 272 5.77 -13.06 12.84
N THR A 273 5.46 -12.98 14.14
CA THR A 273 5.60 -11.74 14.93
C THR A 273 7.03 -11.20 14.88
N HIS A 274 8.04 -12.08 14.95
CA HIS A 274 9.44 -11.69 14.84
C HIS A 274 9.76 -11.13 13.45
N GLN A 275 9.32 -11.80 12.39
CA GLN A 275 9.50 -11.36 11.00
C GLN A 275 8.92 -9.96 10.78
N ARG A 276 7.71 -9.69 11.30
CA ARG A 276 6.98 -8.42 11.16
C ARG A 276 7.51 -7.28 12.03
N SER A 277 8.12 -7.61 13.18
CA SER A 277 8.80 -6.63 14.05
C SER A 277 10.18 -6.24 13.53
N ARG A 278 10.69 -6.95 12.53
CA ARG A 278 11.96 -6.69 11.85
C ARG A 278 11.72 -6.35 10.38
N ILE A 279 12.79 -6.07 9.64
CA ILE A 279 12.68 -5.58 8.26
C ILE A 279 12.38 -6.67 7.24
N TYR A 280 12.55 -7.95 7.58
CA TYR A 280 12.38 -9.05 6.62
C TYR A 280 10.99 -9.07 5.99
N ALA A 281 9.94 -8.92 6.79
CA ALA A 281 8.58 -8.91 6.23
C ALA A 281 8.36 -7.73 5.26
N SER A 282 8.92 -6.56 5.57
CA SER A 282 8.92 -5.41 4.64
C SER A 282 9.70 -5.70 3.36
N LEU A 283 10.85 -6.38 3.45
CA LEU A 283 11.63 -6.77 2.27
C LEU A 283 10.88 -7.80 1.40
N ALA A 284 10.16 -8.74 2.00
CA ALA A 284 9.33 -9.69 1.28
C ALA A 284 8.16 -8.98 0.57
N VAL A 285 7.50 -8.03 1.23
CA VAL A 285 6.45 -7.20 0.60
C VAL A 285 7.03 -6.37 -0.56
N LEU A 286 8.22 -5.79 -0.41
CA LEU A 286 8.88 -5.07 -1.51
C LEU A 286 9.22 -6.00 -2.68
N ALA A 287 9.73 -7.21 -2.42
CA ALA A 287 9.99 -8.22 -3.44
C ALA A 287 8.71 -8.59 -4.19
N TYR A 288 7.62 -8.78 -3.46
CA TYR A 288 6.31 -9.09 -4.03
C TYR A 288 5.80 -7.96 -4.93
N LEU A 289 5.72 -6.74 -4.39
CA LEU A 289 5.17 -5.59 -5.11
C LEU A 289 6.02 -5.22 -6.33
N THR A 290 7.35 -5.28 -6.22
CA THR A 290 8.23 -5.01 -7.37
C THR A 290 8.07 -6.05 -8.47
N SER A 291 7.87 -7.33 -8.12
CA SER A 291 7.60 -8.39 -9.10
C SER A 291 6.23 -8.20 -9.76
N GLN A 292 5.22 -7.74 -9.02
CA GLN A 292 3.90 -7.43 -9.57
C GLN A 292 3.92 -6.23 -10.54
N LEU A 293 4.83 -5.27 -10.33
CA LEU A 293 5.00 -4.12 -11.22
C LEU A 293 5.85 -4.44 -12.45
N ASP A 294 6.88 -5.25 -12.26
CA ASP A 294 7.82 -5.67 -13.30
C ASP A 294 8.24 -7.13 -13.06
N PRO A 295 7.61 -8.09 -13.76
CA PRO A 295 7.95 -9.51 -13.63
C PRO A 295 9.41 -9.85 -14.00
N GLN A 296 10.11 -8.96 -14.72
CA GLN A 296 11.53 -9.13 -15.07
C GLN A 296 12.48 -8.53 -14.04
N SER A 297 11.96 -7.90 -12.98
CA SER A 297 12.76 -7.26 -11.94
C SER A 297 13.67 -8.27 -11.24
N THR A 298 14.97 -7.95 -11.20
CA THR A 298 16.00 -8.71 -10.49
C THR A 298 16.11 -8.34 -9.01
N TRP A 299 15.34 -7.33 -8.55
CA TRP A 299 15.45 -6.75 -7.22
C TRP A 299 15.40 -7.79 -6.10
N ARG A 300 14.51 -8.79 -6.23
CA ARG A 300 14.37 -9.92 -5.29
C ARG A 300 15.66 -10.72 -5.14
N THR A 301 16.25 -11.20 -6.24
CA THR A 301 17.52 -11.94 -6.22
C THR A 301 18.69 -11.10 -5.74
N GLU A 302 18.72 -9.82 -6.09
CA GLU A 302 19.75 -8.88 -5.63
C GLU A 302 19.66 -8.64 -4.13
N THR A 303 18.45 -8.48 -3.58
CA THR A 303 18.20 -8.40 -2.14
C THR A 303 18.68 -9.67 -1.45
N ALA A 304 18.31 -10.85 -1.98
CA ALA A 304 18.71 -12.13 -1.41
C ALA A 304 20.25 -12.29 -1.40
N ALA A 305 20.93 -11.94 -2.49
CA ALA A 305 22.37 -11.95 -2.57
C ALA A 305 23.01 -10.95 -1.58
N MET A 306 22.49 -9.71 -1.51
CA MET A 306 23.01 -8.66 -0.64
C MET A 306 22.94 -9.05 0.85
N ILE A 307 21.82 -9.63 1.28
CA ILE A 307 21.65 -10.11 2.66
C ILE A 307 22.62 -11.25 2.96
N ARG A 308 22.72 -12.25 2.06
CA ARG A 308 23.61 -13.39 2.25
C ARG A 308 25.06 -12.93 2.38
N THR A 309 25.57 -12.20 1.39
CA THR A 309 26.97 -11.75 1.40
C THR A 309 27.22 -10.80 2.56
N GLY A 310 26.38 -9.78 2.73
CA GLY A 310 26.61 -8.71 3.69
C GLY A 310 26.65 -9.16 5.15
N LEU A 311 25.87 -10.19 5.51
CA LEU A 311 25.80 -10.70 6.88
C LEU A 311 26.80 -11.83 7.14
N THR A 312 27.05 -12.69 6.15
CA THR A 312 28.11 -13.69 6.25
C THR A 312 29.49 -13.03 6.38
N ASP A 313 29.76 -11.94 5.65
CA ASP A 313 31.03 -11.20 5.68
C ASP A 313 31.36 -10.61 7.06
N VAL A 314 30.34 -10.39 7.89
CA VAL A 314 30.48 -9.88 9.27
C VAL A 314 30.17 -10.93 10.34
N GLY A 315 29.81 -12.15 9.94
CA GLY A 315 29.49 -13.25 10.85
C GLY A 315 28.20 -13.05 11.64
N GLU A 316 27.23 -12.30 11.10
CA GLU A 316 25.94 -12.04 11.75
C GLU A 316 24.84 -12.98 11.25
N SER A 317 23.90 -13.31 12.14
CA SER A 317 22.76 -14.16 11.82
C SER A 317 21.70 -13.41 11.02
N TYR A 318 21.10 -14.09 10.03
CA TYR A 318 19.95 -13.57 9.27
C TYR A 318 18.73 -13.27 10.18
N ASP A 319 18.60 -13.96 11.31
CA ASP A 319 17.53 -13.75 12.29
C ASP A 319 17.47 -12.30 12.84
N ARG A 320 18.61 -11.59 12.85
CA ARG A 320 18.70 -10.20 13.30
C ARG A 320 17.86 -9.23 12.46
N ILE A 321 17.56 -9.56 11.21
CA ILE A 321 16.61 -8.82 10.36
C ILE A 321 15.27 -9.53 10.22
N GLY A 322 15.06 -10.62 10.94
CA GLY A 322 13.82 -11.38 10.98
C GLY A 322 13.71 -12.44 9.89
N CYS A 323 14.79 -12.79 9.18
CA CYS A 323 14.75 -13.86 8.20
C CYS A 323 14.47 -15.21 8.90
N PRO A 324 13.40 -15.94 8.53
CA PRO A 324 13.15 -17.28 9.05
C PRO A 324 14.18 -18.29 8.54
N PRO A 325 14.25 -19.50 9.12
CA PRO A 325 15.06 -20.58 8.58
C PRO A 325 14.71 -20.85 7.10
N ARG A 326 15.73 -21.03 6.25
CA ARG A 326 15.58 -21.29 4.81
C ARG A 326 14.81 -20.21 4.03
N TRP A 327 14.76 -18.99 4.55
CA TRP A 327 14.12 -17.86 3.87
C TRP A 327 14.60 -17.68 2.42
N ASP A 328 15.86 -17.97 2.12
CA ASP A 328 16.48 -17.83 0.81
C ASP A 328 16.11 -18.96 -0.18
N GLN A 329 15.36 -19.96 0.29
CA GLN A 329 14.79 -21.06 -0.51
C GLN A 329 13.30 -20.84 -0.81
N GLU A 330 12.67 -19.83 -0.21
CA GLU A 330 11.29 -19.48 -0.52
C GLU A 330 11.19 -19.02 -1.98
N PRO A 331 10.15 -19.43 -2.73
CA PRO A 331 10.04 -19.16 -4.16
C PRO A 331 10.25 -17.69 -4.54
N ILE A 332 9.77 -16.75 -3.73
CA ILE A 332 9.91 -15.30 -3.99
C ILE A 332 11.37 -14.83 -4.08
N TRP A 333 12.33 -15.58 -3.53
CA TRP A 333 13.76 -15.22 -3.56
C TRP A 333 14.55 -15.98 -4.64
N THR A 334 13.94 -16.94 -5.34
CA THR A 334 14.61 -17.76 -6.36
C THR A 334 14.52 -17.11 -7.75
N ALA A 335 15.41 -17.51 -8.67
CA ALA A 335 15.50 -16.92 -10.00
C ALA A 335 14.27 -17.24 -10.88
N ASP A 336 13.61 -18.36 -10.62
CA ASP A 336 12.48 -18.91 -11.37
C ASP A 336 11.10 -18.47 -10.86
N TYR A 337 11.05 -17.61 -9.83
CA TYR A 337 9.80 -17.06 -9.29
C TYR A 337 8.88 -16.55 -10.40
N GLN A 338 7.65 -17.06 -10.41
CA GLN A 338 6.58 -16.59 -11.27
C GLN A 338 5.54 -15.88 -10.41
N VAL A 339 5.20 -14.66 -10.80
CA VAL A 339 4.13 -13.92 -10.16
C VAL A 339 2.81 -14.66 -10.35
N PRO A 340 1.99 -14.86 -9.29
CA PRO A 340 0.69 -15.47 -9.44
C PRO A 340 -0.16 -14.69 -10.44
N ALA A 341 -0.83 -15.43 -11.32
CA ALA A 341 -1.77 -14.82 -12.24
C ALA A 341 -2.88 -14.10 -11.46
N ASP A 342 -3.33 -12.99 -12.02
CA ASP A 342 -4.54 -12.33 -11.56
C ASP A 342 -5.70 -13.37 -11.53
N PRO A 343 -6.43 -13.53 -10.40
CA PRO A 343 -7.52 -14.50 -10.29
C PRO A 343 -8.71 -14.21 -11.20
N LEU A 344 -8.72 -13.05 -11.86
CA LEU A 344 -9.73 -12.61 -12.80
C LEU A 344 -9.06 -12.30 -14.17
N PRO A 345 -9.64 -12.72 -15.31
CA PRO A 345 -9.13 -12.33 -16.62
C PRO A 345 -8.99 -10.81 -16.76
N ALA A 346 -7.94 -10.36 -17.46
CA ALA A 346 -7.64 -8.93 -17.62
C ALA A 346 -8.81 -8.13 -18.20
N GLU A 347 -9.56 -8.71 -19.14
CA GLU A 347 -10.76 -8.12 -19.72
C GLU A 347 -11.86 -7.87 -18.67
N HIS A 348 -12.11 -8.84 -17.80
CA HIS A 348 -13.09 -8.74 -16.73
C HIS A 348 -12.62 -7.74 -15.68
N ARG A 349 -11.32 -7.69 -15.40
CA ARG A 349 -10.72 -6.70 -14.49
C ARG A 349 -10.93 -5.28 -15.02
N GLU A 350 -10.77 -5.07 -16.33
CA GLU A 350 -11.00 -3.77 -16.95
C GLU A 350 -12.49 -3.37 -16.93
N ILE A 351 -13.40 -4.32 -17.23
CA ILE A 351 -14.84 -4.09 -17.11
C ILE A 351 -15.21 -3.70 -15.68
N LEU A 352 -14.73 -4.44 -14.67
CA LEU A 352 -15.06 -4.21 -13.27
C LEU A 352 -14.66 -2.81 -12.78
N ARG A 353 -13.59 -2.23 -13.33
CA ARG A 353 -13.12 -0.87 -12.96
C ARG A 353 -14.12 0.23 -13.26
N HIS A 354 -15.07 0.00 -14.15
CA HIS A 354 -16.11 0.96 -14.50
C HIS A 354 -17.26 0.99 -13.48
N PHE A 355 -17.29 0.05 -12.53
CA PHE A 355 -18.43 -0.13 -11.63
C PHE A 355 -18.02 0.03 -10.17
N GLU A 356 -18.68 0.95 -9.47
CA GLU A 356 -18.80 0.83 -8.02
C GLU A 356 -19.69 -0.39 -7.72
N CYS A 357 -19.19 -1.33 -6.92
CA CYS A 357 -19.88 -2.58 -6.64
C CYS A 357 -20.12 -2.78 -5.15
N ILE A 358 -21.23 -3.43 -4.82
CA ILE A 358 -21.57 -3.87 -3.46
C ILE A 358 -21.67 -5.39 -3.36
N GLY A 359 -21.61 -5.90 -2.13
CA GLY A 359 -21.66 -7.33 -1.84
C GLY A 359 -23.09 -7.89 -1.79
N THR A 360 -23.20 -9.22 -1.74
CA THR A 360 -24.50 -9.91 -1.66
C THR A 360 -25.33 -9.48 -0.43
N ALA A 361 -24.68 -9.22 0.69
CA ALA A 361 -25.36 -8.81 1.93
C ALA A 361 -26.05 -7.44 1.76
N ASP A 362 -25.35 -6.47 1.17
CA ASP A 362 -25.85 -5.11 0.96
C ASP A 362 -26.98 -5.10 -0.08
N VAL A 363 -26.80 -5.81 -1.20
CA VAL A 363 -27.89 -5.99 -2.17
C VAL A 363 -29.12 -6.61 -1.51
N GLY A 364 -28.90 -7.60 -0.64
CA GLY A 364 -29.97 -8.24 0.12
C GLY A 364 -30.78 -7.26 0.96
N VAL A 365 -30.15 -6.26 1.57
CA VAL A 365 -30.83 -5.18 2.32
C VAL A 365 -31.70 -4.33 1.39
N ILE A 366 -31.24 -4.07 0.18
CA ILE A 366 -31.95 -3.26 -0.82
C ILE A 366 -33.18 -4.01 -1.34
N VAL A 367 -33.02 -5.26 -1.77
CA VAL A 367 -34.07 -5.98 -2.52
C VAL A 367 -35.07 -6.72 -1.64
N ASP A 368 -34.77 -6.96 -0.36
CA ASP A 368 -35.71 -7.57 0.59
C ASP A 368 -35.61 -6.89 1.97
N ARG A 369 -36.70 -6.25 2.40
CA ARG A 369 -36.81 -5.50 3.66
C ARG A 369 -36.85 -6.39 4.92
N SER A 370 -36.84 -7.72 4.76
CA SER A 370 -36.81 -8.65 5.87
C SER A 370 -35.50 -8.54 6.66
N GLN A 371 -35.58 -8.60 7.98
CA GLN A 371 -34.40 -8.69 8.84
C GLN A 371 -33.64 -10.02 8.68
N ASN A 372 -34.26 -11.05 8.07
CA ASN A 372 -33.67 -12.38 7.92
C ASN A 372 -32.61 -12.42 6.79
N ALA A 373 -31.34 -12.61 7.16
CA ALA A 373 -30.22 -12.66 6.23
C ALA A 373 -30.32 -13.81 5.19
N LYS A 374 -30.85 -14.98 5.57
CA LYS A 374 -31.03 -16.12 4.64
C LYS A 374 -32.10 -15.81 3.58
N ARG A 375 -33.16 -15.11 4.00
CA ARG A 375 -34.22 -14.66 3.08
C ARG A 375 -33.68 -13.62 2.10
N ARG A 376 -32.96 -12.61 2.61
CA ARG A 376 -32.27 -11.60 1.79
C ARG A 376 -31.34 -12.23 0.75
N ALA A 377 -30.47 -13.14 1.16
CA ALA A 377 -29.59 -13.87 0.24
C ALA A 377 -30.37 -14.70 -0.80
N SER A 378 -31.55 -15.23 -0.44
CA SER A 378 -32.42 -15.95 -1.38
C SER A 378 -33.07 -15.03 -2.39
N ALA A 379 -33.48 -13.82 -2.00
CA ALA A 379 -33.99 -12.80 -2.91
C ALA A 379 -32.94 -12.36 -3.94
N VAL A 380 -31.69 -12.14 -3.51
CA VAL A 380 -30.58 -11.84 -4.43
C VAL A 380 -30.39 -12.96 -5.46
N ARG A 381 -30.37 -14.23 -5.00
CA ARG A 381 -30.28 -15.39 -5.90
C ARG A 381 -31.46 -15.48 -6.86
N TYR A 382 -32.67 -15.17 -6.39
CA TYR A 382 -33.89 -15.19 -7.20
C TYR A 382 -33.80 -14.20 -8.37
N HIS A 383 -33.45 -12.94 -8.13
CA HIS A 383 -33.32 -11.94 -9.20
C HIS A 383 -32.18 -12.25 -10.17
N ARG A 384 -31.04 -12.76 -9.67
CA ARG A 384 -29.93 -13.19 -10.54
C ARG A 384 -30.33 -14.39 -11.42
N ALA A 385 -31.04 -15.37 -10.87
CA ALA A 385 -31.50 -16.55 -11.62
C ALA A 385 -32.50 -16.21 -12.74
N ARG A 386 -33.14 -15.04 -12.65
CA ARG A 386 -34.03 -14.48 -13.66
C ARG A 386 -33.33 -13.54 -14.64
N GLY A 387 -32.04 -13.25 -14.45
CA GLY A 387 -31.29 -12.29 -15.26
C GLY A 387 -31.65 -10.83 -14.98
N GLU A 388 -32.48 -10.54 -13.98
CA GLU A 388 -32.90 -9.17 -13.62
C GLU A 388 -31.77 -8.42 -12.89
N LEU A 389 -30.88 -9.15 -12.23
CA LEU A 389 -29.77 -8.61 -11.45
C LEU A 389 -28.44 -9.05 -12.05
N LEU A 390 -27.64 -8.10 -12.50
CA LEU A 390 -26.28 -8.29 -12.97
C LEU A 390 -25.34 -8.51 -11.77
N GLY A 391 -24.85 -9.73 -11.64
CA GLY A 391 -23.84 -10.11 -10.65
C GLY A 391 -22.57 -10.62 -11.33
N LEU A 392 -21.44 -9.98 -11.04
CA LEU A 392 -20.13 -10.33 -11.56
C LEU A 392 -19.41 -11.25 -10.58
N LEU A 393 -19.06 -12.45 -11.01
CA LEU A 393 -18.36 -13.41 -10.16
C LEU A 393 -16.88 -13.05 -10.09
N VAL A 394 -16.41 -12.62 -8.92
CA VAL A 394 -15.00 -12.34 -8.62
C VAL A 394 -14.56 -13.33 -7.55
N GLY A 395 -13.60 -14.20 -7.92
CA GLY A 395 -13.27 -15.39 -7.13
C GLY A 395 -14.51 -16.23 -6.88
N ASN A 396 -14.87 -16.36 -5.60
CA ASN A 396 -16.00 -17.17 -5.16
C ASN A 396 -17.23 -16.34 -4.75
N THR A 397 -17.21 -15.02 -4.99
CA THR A 397 -18.28 -14.12 -4.54
C THR A 397 -18.79 -13.24 -5.66
N PHE A 398 -20.06 -12.84 -5.57
CA PHE A 398 -20.66 -11.94 -6.54
C PHE A 398 -20.48 -10.48 -6.11
N ARG A 399 -20.12 -9.63 -7.07
CA ARG A 399 -20.09 -8.17 -6.99
C ARG A 399 -21.20 -7.61 -7.86
N PHE A 400 -21.94 -6.65 -7.32
CA PHE A 400 -23.11 -6.09 -7.98
C PHE A 400 -22.91 -4.60 -8.22
N PRO A 401 -22.84 -4.15 -9.48
CA PRO A 401 -22.77 -2.73 -9.81
C PRO A 401 -23.90 -1.94 -9.16
N THR A 402 -23.59 -0.82 -8.51
CA THR A 402 -24.54 -0.03 -7.71
C THR A 402 -25.57 0.73 -8.55
N PHE A 403 -25.24 1.05 -9.82
CA PHE A 403 -26.16 1.75 -10.74
C PHE A 403 -27.49 1.02 -10.96
N GLN A 404 -27.54 -0.28 -10.63
CA GLN A 404 -28.72 -1.12 -10.83
C GLN A 404 -29.86 -0.82 -9.85
N PHE A 405 -29.60 -0.11 -8.76
CA PHE A 405 -30.53 0.03 -7.67
C PHE A 405 -31.16 1.43 -7.65
N ASP A 406 -32.49 1.46 -7.53
CA ASP A 406 -33.19 2.65 -7.08
C ASP A 406 -33.13 2.66 -5.55
N VAL A 407 -32.17 3.43 -5.03
CA VAL A 407 -31.92 3.51 -3.59
C VAL A 407 -33.11 4.13 -2.85
N ALA A 408 -33.84 5.07 -3.48
CA ALA A 408 -35.01 5.68 -2.87
C ALA A 408 -36.21 4.72 -2.83
N GLY A 409 -36.39 3.93 -3.89
CA GLY A 409 -37.41 2.88 -3.97
C GLY A 409 -37.09 1.63 -3.14
N GLY A 410 -35.81 1.36 -2.89
CA GLY A 410 -35.34 0.12 -2.27
C GLY A 410 -35.64 -1.08 -3.17
N CYS A 411 -35.26 -0.99 -4.45
CA CYS A 411 -35.49 -2.06 -5.43
C CYS A 411 -34.47 -2.01 -6.57
N ILE A 412 -34.47 -3.05 -7.41
CA ILE A 412 -33.74 -3.02 -8.68
C ILE A 412 -34.50 -2.10 -9.63
N ALA A 413 -33.80 -1.15 -10.24
CA ALA A 413 -34.39 -0.21 -11.19
C ALA A 413 -35.08 -0.98 -12.33
N PRO A 414 -36.39 -0.80 -12.59
CA PRO A 414 -37.14 -1.63 -13.53
C PRO A 414 -36.56 -1.64 -14.95
N LEU A 415 -36.02 -0.49 -15.40
CA LEU A 415 -35.40 -0.36 -16.72
C LEU A 415 -34.09 -1.17 -16.80
N VAL A 416 -33.31 -1.18 -15.73
CA VAL A 416 -32.06 -1.96 -15.64
C VAL A 416 -32.36 -3.44 -15.62
N ALA A 417 -33.36 -3.87 -14.85
CA ALA A 417 -33.80 -5.27 -14.83
C ALA A 417 -34.22 -5.76 -16.23
N GLN A 418 -34.98 -4.94 -16.97
CA GLN A 418 -35.39 -5.25 -18.35
C GLN A 418 -34.18 -5.37 -19.28
N ALA A 419 -33.25 -4.42 -19.21
CA ALA A 419 -32.03 -4.45 -20.02
C ALA A 419 -31.16 -5.68 -19.68
N ASN A 420 -30.94 -5.99 -18.40
CA ASN A 420 -30.14 -7.14 -17.98
C ASN A 420 -30.72 -8.48 -18.49
N VAL A 421 -32.04 -8.66 -18.39
CA VAL A 421 -32.72 -9.85 -18.92
C VAL A 421 -32.47 -9.97 -20.42
N ALA A 422 -32.64 -8.88 -21.15
CA ALA A 422 -32.53 -8.88 -22.58
C ALA A 422 -31.08 -9.06 -23.07
N LEU A 423 -30.10 -8.54 -22.31
CA LEU A 423 -28.67 -8.72 -22.56
C LEU A 423 -28.16 -10.13 -22.22
N GLY A 424 -28.99 -10.99 -21.62
CA GLY A 424 -28.57 -12.32 -21.17
C GLY A 424 -27.62 -12.27 -19.98
N ALA A 425 -27.83 -11.35 -19.03
CA ALA A 425 -26.95 -11.16 -17.87
C ALA A 425 -26.83 -12.40 -16.96
N LYS A 426 -27.75 -13.36 -17.08
CA LYS A 426 -27.67 -14.64 -16.37
C LYS A 426 -26.67 -15.58 -17.03
N GLU A 427 -26.68 -15.63 -18.36
CA GLU A 427 -25.86 -16.51 -19.19
C GLU A 427 -24.44 -15.96 -19.34
N ASP A 428 -24.33 -14.66 -19.62
CA ASP A 428 -23.06 -13.95 -19.83
C ASP A 428 -23.05 -12.58 -19.12
N PRO A 429 -22.81 -12.57 -17.79
CA PRO A 429 -22.81 -11.35 -17.00
C PRO A 429 -21.69 -10.38 -17.42
N TRP A 430 -20.53 -10.87 -17.85
CA TRP A 430 -19.41 -10.01 -18.21
C TRP A 430 -19.66 -9.26 -19.51
N ARG A 431 -20.28 -9.90 -20.50
CA ARG A 431 -20.70 -9.23 -21.74
C ARG A 431 -21.83 -8.22 -21.49
N ALA A 432 -22.77 -8.53 -20.60
CA ALA A 432 -23.80 -7.58 -20.19
C ALA A 432 -23.17 -6.36 -19.51
N ALA A 433 -22.22 -6.58 -18.60
CA ALA A 433 -21.47 -5.49 -17.96
C ALA A 433 -20.66 -4.66 -18.96
N ALA A 434 -19.95 -5.29 -19.89
CA ALA A 434 -19.21 -4.57 -20.93
C ALA A 434 -20.12 -3.64 -21.74
N TRP A 435 -21.34 -4.07 -22.06
CA TRP A 435 -22.31 -3.21 -22.76
C TRP A 435 -22.70 -1.98 -21.93
N TRP A 436 -22.91 -2.14 -20.62
CA TRP A 436 -23.26 -1.04 -19.74
C TRP A 436 -22.17 0.03 -19.65
N SER A 437 -20.90 -0.38 -19.64
CA SER A 437 -19.76 0.52 -19.46
C SER A 437 -19.17 1.06 -20.77
N THR A 438 -19.41 0.40 -21.91
CA THR A 438 -18.78 0.78 -23.18
C THR A 438 -19.66 1.73 -23.99
N PRO A 439 -19.12 2.82 -24.55
CA PRO A 439 -19.80 3.63 -25.55
C PRO A 439 -20.40 2.81 -26.69
N THR A 440 -21.67 3.06 -27.03
CA THR A 440 -22.32 2.36 -28.16
C THR A 440 -22.87 3.36 -29.17
N THR A 441 -22.85 3.00 -30.45
CA THR A 441 -23.40 3.82 -31.54
C THR A 441 -24.89 4.09 -31.36
N ASP A 442 -25.62 3.13 -30.80
CA ASP A 442 -27.06 3.22 -30.55
C ASP A 442 -27.41 4.14 -29.36
N ALA A 443 -26.39 4.55 -28.61
CA ALA A 443 -26.46 5.43 -27.45
C ALA A 443 -25.70 6.74 -27.69
N ASP A 444 -25.63 7.21 -28.95
CA ASP A 444 -24.91 8.44 -29.34
C ASP A 444 -23.43 8.47 -28.93
N ASN A 445 -22.77 7.30 -28.93
CA ASN A 445 -21.40 7.10 -28.42
C ASN A 445 -21.24 7.43 -26.92
N CYS A 446 -22.32 7.37 -26.16
CA CYS A 446 -22.28 7.36 -24.70
C CYS A 446 -22.37 5.92 -24.17
N ALA A 447 -21.79 5.69 -22.99
CA ALA A 447 -22.02 4.45 -22.26
C ALA A 447 -23.49 4.41 -21.79
N PRO A 448 -24.23 3.30 -21.99
CA PRO A 448 -25.62 3.18 -21.54
C PRO A 448 -25.83 3.45 -20.04
N MET A 449 -24.83 3.12 -19.21
CA MET A 449 -24.84 3.45 -17.78
C MET A 449 -24.87 4.96 -17.54
N ASN A 450 -24.12 5.76 -18.30
CA ASN A 450 -24.12 7.22 -18.14
C ASN A 450 -25.48 7.80 -18.53
N LEU A 451 -26.07 7.32 -19.63
CA LEU A 451 -27.42 7.72 -20.01
C LEU A 451 -28.45 7.37 -18.93
N LEU A 452 -28.30 6.23 -18.26
CA LEU A 452 -29.18 5.85 -17.15
C LEU A 452 -29.05 6.84 -15.99
N LEU A 453 -27.81 7.13 -15.57
CA LEU A 453 -27.53 8.05 -14.46
C LEU A 453 -28.00 9.49 -14.76
N GLU A 454 -28.00 9.89 -16.03
CA GLU A 454 -28.54 11.17 -16.49
C GLU A 454 -30.05 11.18 -16.70
N GLY A 455 -30.74 10.04 -16.50
CA GLY A 455 -32.19 9.90 -16.75
C GLY A 455 -32.58 9.93 -18.23
N LYS A 456 -31.64 9.69 -19.14
CA LYS A 456 -31.81 9.73 -20.60
C LYS A 456 -31.92 8.35 -21.25
N LEU A 457 -31.63 7.26 -20.53
CA LEU A 457 -31.77 5.92 -21.07
C LEU A 457 -33.25 5.57 -21.31
N THR A 458 -33.57 5.09 -22.51
CA THR A 458 -34.93 4.69 -22.88
C THR A 458 -35.02 3.22 -23.27
N ARG A 459 -36.23 2.65 -23.23
CA ARG A 459 -36.49 1.28 -23.72
C ARG A 459 -36.13 1.10 -25.19
N GLN A 460 -36.27 2.15 -26.00
CA GLN A 460 -35.93 2.09 -27.42
C GLN A 460 -34.42 1.87 -27.62
N ILE A 461 -33.57 2.59 -26.88
CA ILE A 461 -32.11 2.42 -26.92
C ILE A 461 -31.74 0.97 -26.55
N ILE A 462 -32.36 0.43 -25.50
CA ILE A 462 -32.15 -0.97 -25.08
C ILE A 462 -32.55 -1.95 -26.20
N ASN A 463 -33.73 -1.78 -26.79
CA ASN A 463 -34.23 -2.67 -27.84
C ASN A 463 -33.40 -2.61 -29.12
N THR A 464 -32.96 -1.43 -29.56
CA THR A 464 -32.11 -1.27 -30.74
C THR A 464 -30.78 -1.99 -30.57
N ALA A 465 -30.16 -1.87 -29.39
CA ALA A 465 -28.89 -2.52 -29.08
C ALA A 465 -28.98 -4.06 -29.09
N LEU A 466 -30.16 -4.63 -28.84
CA LEU A 466 -30.40 -6.07 -28.87
C LEU A 466 -30.64 -6.58 -30.31
N ILE A 467 -31.37 -5.83 -31.13
CA ILE A 467 -31.64 -6.17 -32.53
C ILE A 467 -30.35 -6.15 -33.35
N ALA A 468 -29.45 -5.21 -33.11
CA ALA A 468 -28.15 -5.15 -33.79
C ALA A 468 -27.23 -6.35 -33.45
N ARG A 469 -27.53 -7.11 -32.38
CA ARG A 469 -26.74 -8.24 -31.89
C ARG A 469 -27.17 -9.59 -32.43
N ASP A 470 -28.45 -9.77 -32.81
CA ASP A 470 -28.93 -11.01 -33.43
C ASP A 470 -28.54 -11.13 -34.91
N VAL A 471 -27.93 -10.10 -35.49
CA VAL A 471 -27.54 -10.02 -36.92
C VAL A 471 -26.02 -10.16 -37.13
N ARG A 472 -25.22 -10.32 -36.07
CA ARG A 472 -23.77 -10.56 -36.10
C ARG A 472 -23.42 -11.84 -35.36
#